data_AF-A0A085F686-F1
#
_entry.id   AF-A0A085F686-F1
#
_cell.length_a   1.000
_cell.length_b   1.000
_cell.length_c   1.000
_cell.angle_alpha   90.00
_cell.angle_beta   90.00
_cell.angle_gamma   90.00
#
_symmetry.space_group_name_H-M   'P 1'
#
loop_
_entity.id
_entity.type
_entity.pdbx_description
1 polymer ?
#
loop_
_entity_poly.entity_id
_entity_poly.type
_entity_poly.pdbx_seq_one_letter_code
_entity_poly.pdbx_strand_id
1 'polypeptide(L)'
;MVAVSTAYSANTYYSAAASQTANAKIAGTTNPAATATTDAAATSVTLSDAAKAALAAKDFATVLAEARAKLNALLTEAGRTNPLEKDKLALDLSSLDPRELYAMASDDSFTADEQTAAGLEMQRQLEAALAGPAAVAKVTGNYQGLYKAAAEYLDSLGAEEKAAPDWIAARAAVTEGLKQLQADPKKLPDAGEDDPVAIYLALLKAGETTTPRPITDVATSARSTLDALYADATASGKAPTFNKNTSVGTYIDLSKFDSRMLSSIVLDTSGQFTPEETRAADQALRAKSGAALVAGFQNAAKSSDPTAFSQNIISIYASMSPEERQAAGWSEDFYEAALGSYQSTSQLVKMFADAGGSSTSFLGLLGQ
;
A
#
# COMPACT_ATOMS: atom_id res chain seq x y z
N MET A 1 -23.14 4.18 -28.31
CA MET A 1 -23.34 4.67 -26.94
C MET A 1 -23.62 3.45 -26.09
N VAL A 2 -22.62 2.94 -25.39
CA VAL A 2 -22.78 1.79 -24.49
C VAL A 2 -23.07 2.37 -23.11
N ALA A 3 -24.21 1.99 -22.56
CA ALA A 3 -24.64 2.39 -21.24
C ALA A 3 -23.64 1.87 -20.21
N VAL A 4 -22.93 2.76 -19.54
CA VAL A 4 -22.11 2.45 -18.38
C VAL A 4 -23.09 2.16 -17.23
N SER A 5 -23.28 0.88 -16.93
CA SER A 5 -24.10 0.44 -15.82
C SER A 5 -23.41 0.81 -14.51
N THR A 6 -23.92 1.86 -13.87
CA THR A 6 -23.64 2.23 -12.48
C THR A 6 -24.05 1.09 -11.54
N ALA A 7 -23.09 0.24 -11.19
CA ALA A 7 -23.11 -0.62 -10.02
C ALA A 7 -21.67 -1.08 -9.71
N TYR A 8 -20.91 -0.20 -9.04
CA TYR A 8 -19.72 -0.61 -8.31
C TYR A 8 -20.17 -1.54 -7.19
N SER A 9 -20.03 -2.82 -7.45
CA SER A 9 -19.76 -3.75 -6.36
C SER A 9 -18.25 -3.85 -6.28
N ALA A 10 -17.70 -4.04 -5.09
CA ALA A 10 -16.32 -4.43 -4.83
C ALA A 10 -15.96 -5.79 -5.47
N ASN A 11 -16.63 -6.15 -6.58
CA ASN A 11 -16.71 -7.48 -7.14
C ASN A 11 -15.53 -7.87 -8.02
N THR A 12 -14.94 -6.94 -8.76
CA THR A 12 -13.90 -7.32 -9.73
C THR A 12 -12.49 -7.40 -9.15
N TYR A 13 -12.28 -6.90 -7.93
CA TYR A 13 -10.98 -7.01 -7.26
C TYR A 13 -10.98 -7.98 -6.07
N TYR A 14 -12.14 -8.29 -5.46
CA TYR A 14 -12.24 -9.19 -4.29
C TYR A 14 -13.49 -10.11 -4.20
N SER A 15 -14.45 -10.15 -5.15
CA SER A 15 -15.63 -11.05 -5.01
C SER A 15 -15.46 -12.47 -5.57
N ALA A 16 -14.34 -13.13 -5.28
CA ALA A 16 -14.29 -14.59 -5.32
C ALA A 16 -14.24 -15.23 -3.93
N ALA A 17 -14.40 -14.47 -2.84
CA ALA A 17 -14.35 -15.01 -1.49
C ALA A 17 -15.69 -15.10 -0.72
N ALA A 18 -16.76 -14.40 -1.10
CA ALA A 18 -17.97 -14.31 -0.26
C ALA A 18 -19.33 -14.54 -0.97
N SER A 19 -19.39 -15.30 -2.07
CA SER A 19 -20.70 -15.75 -2.62
C SER A 19 -20.59 -16.99 -3.52
N GLN A 20 -20.43 -18.17 -2.91
CA GLN A 20 -21.05 -19.43 -3.34
C GLN A 20 -20.86 -20.51 -2.27
N THR A 21 -21.62 -20.43 -1.17
CA THR A 21 -21.90 -21.63 -0.37
C THR A 21 -23.00 -22.42 -1.06
N ALA A 22 -22.64 -23.40 -1.90
CA ALA A 22 -23.39 -24.65 -2.07
C ALA A 22 -22.66 -25.68 -2.97
N ASN A 23 -22.42 -26.85 -2.37
CA ASN A 23 -22.17 -28.17 -2.98
C ASN A 23 -20.78 -28.49 -3.53
N ALA A 24 -19.88 -28.85 -2.61
CA ALA A 24 -19.10 -30.07 -2.77
C ALA A 24 -19.13 -30.87 -1.46
N LYS A 25 -20.10 -31.77 -1.40
CA LYS A 25 -20.18 -32.88 -0.45
C LYS A 25 -18.87 -33.66 -0.55
N ILE A 26 -18.03 -33.63 0.48
CA ILE A 26 -16.84 -34.50 0.55
C ILE A 26 -17.35 -35.94 0.60
N ALA A 27 -17.33 -36.59 -0.56
CA ALA A 27 -17.49 -38.02 -0.68
C ALA A 27 -16.28 -38.65 -0.01
N GLY A 28 -16.54 -39.42 1.04
CA GLY A 28 -15.54 -40.24 1.68
C GLY A 28 -14.93 -41.21 0.68
N THR A 29 -13.59 -41.25 0.67
CA THR A 29 -12.82 -42.39 0.20
C THR A 29 -11.97 -42.90 1.36
N THR A 30 -12.59 -43.81 2.10
CA THR A 30 -11.94 -44.85 2.89
C THR A 30 -10.93 -45.63 2.06
N ASN A 31 -9.68 -45.76 2.51
CA ASN A 31 -8.95 -47.02 2.77
C ASN A 31 -7.42 -46.84 2.71
N PRO A 32 -6.63 -47.78 3.27
CA PRO A 32 -6.84 -48.54 4.50
C PRO A 32 -5.63 -48.42 5.45
N ALA A 33 -5.82 -48.87 6.68
CA ALA A 33 -4.76 -49.10 7.65
C ALA A 33 -3.66 -50.01 7.08
N ALA A 34 -2.40 -49.60 7.24
CA ALA A 34 -1.25 -50.49 7.18
C ALA A 34 -0.52 -50.39 8.52
N THR A 35 -0.56 -51.50 9.25
CA THR A 35 0.10 -51.71 10.54
C THR A 35 1.62 -51.83 10.36
N ALA A 36 2.31 -51.43 11.42
CA ALA A 36 3.76 -51.24 11.57
C ALA A 36 4.68 -52.37 11.08
N THR A 37 5.84 -51.95 10.57
CA THR A 37 7.14 -52.55 10.91
C THR A 37 8.15 -51.44 11.21
N THR A 38 8.84 -51.61 12.33
CA THR A 38 9.91 -50.78 12.87
C THR A 38 11.18 -50.87 12.03
N ASP A 39 11.72 -49.74 11.61
CA ASP A 39 13.16 -49.50 11.65
C ASP A 39 13.47 -48.00 11.67
N ALA A 40 14.12 -47.58 12.74
CA ALA A 40 14.51 -46.20 12.99
C ALA A 40 15.76 -45.86 12.20
N ALA A 41 15.60 -45.17 11.08
CA ALA A 41 16.62 -44.29 10.54
C ALA A 41 16.14 -42.85 10.76
N ALA A 42 16.81 -42.12 11.65
CA ALA A 42 16.59 -40.69 11.82
C ALA A 42 17.10 -39.97 10.56
N THR A 43 16.27 -39.87 9.53
CA THR A 43 16.45 -38.88 8.48
C THR A 43 16.23 -37.52 9.10
N SER A 44 17.32 -36.79 9.36
CA SER A 44 17.23 -35.37 9.67
C SER A 44 16.66 -34.66 8.44
N VAL A 45 15.34 -34.51 8.39
CA VAL A 45 14.65 -33.66 7.41
C VAL A 45 15.04 -32.23 7.75
N THR A 46 16.08 -31.74 7.07
CA THR A 46 16.46 -30.34 7.20
C THR A 46 15.44 -29.54 6.42
N LEU A 47 14.47 -28.97 7.12
CA LEU A 47 13.49 -28.06 6.53
C LEU A 47 14.23 -26.92 5.82
N SER A 48 13.80 -26.58 4.61
CA SER A 48 14.30 -25.39 3.92
C SER A 48 13.98 -24.15 4.74
N ASP A 49 14.72 -23.06 4.55
CA ASP A 49 14.46 -21.82 5.28
C ASP A 49 13.08 -21.24 4.95
N ALA A 50 12.57 -21.49 3.74
CA ALA A 50 11.18 -21.21 3.37
C ALA A 50 10.17 -22.06 4.17
N ALA A 51 10.45 -23.35 4.39
CA ALA A 51 9.59 -24.21 5.20
C ALA A 51 9.64 -23.84 6.69
N LYS A 52 10.80 -23.39 7.21
CA LYS A 52 10.92 -22.86 8.58
C LYS A 52 10.20 -21.52 8.74
N ALA A 53 10.27 -20.63 7.74
CA ALA A 53 9.54 -19.37 7.73
C ALA A 53 8.02 -19.60 7.64
N ALA A 54 7.57 -20.56 6.84
CA ALA A 54 6.17 -20.99 6.78
C ALA A 54 5.68 -21.62 8.09
N LEU A 55 6.53 -22.37 8.79
CA LEU A 55 6.22 -22.94 10.11
C LEU A 55 6.19 -21.88 11.23
N ALA A 56 6.94 -20.78 11.06
CA ALA A 56 6.93 -19.63 11.98
C ALA A 56 5.78 -18.64 11.68
N ALA A 57 5.15 -18.73 10.51
CA ALA A 57 3.99 -17.92 10.18
C ALA A 57 2.78 -18.39 10.98
N LYS A 58 2.04 -17.43 11.57
CA LYS A 58 0.79 -17.71 12.27
C LYS A 58 -0.18 -18.43 11.33
N ASP A 59 -0.93 -19.41 11.83
CA ASP A 59 -2.01 -20.02 11.04
C ASP A 59 -3.14 -19.01 10.76
N PHE A 60 -3.93 -19.28 9.72
CA PHE A 60 -4.97 -18.36 9.28
C PHE A 60 -6.12 -18.21 10.29
N ALA A 61 -6.39 -19.23 11.11
CA ALA A 61 -7.39 -19.15 12.18
C ALA A 61 -6.98 -18.15 13.27
N THR A 62 -5.69 -18.09 13.58
CA THR A 62 -5.10 -17.09 14.47
C THR A 62 -5.22 -15.69 13.86
N VAL A 63 -4.94 -15.53 12.57
CA VAL A 63 -5.11 -14.24 11.87
C VAL A 63 -6.57 -13.79 11.89
N LEU A 64 -7.53 -14.69 11.65
CA LEU A 64 -8.96 -14.39 11.74
C LEU A 64 -9.36 -13.89 13.14
N ALA A 65 -8.88 -14.56 14.19
CA ALA A 65 -9.14 -14.14 15.57
C ALA A 65 -8.51 -12.79 15.90
N GLU A 66 -7.29 -12.53 15.43
CA GLU A 66 -6.59 -11.24 15.61
C GLU A 66 -7.30 -10.11 14.85
N ALA A 67 -7.68 -10.33 13.59
CA ALA A 67 -8.45 -9.38 12.79
C ALA A 67 -9.79 -9.03 13.46
N ARG A 68 -10.51 -10.04 13.99
CA ARG A 68 -11.75 -9.81 14.76
C ARG A 68 -11.50 -8.95 16.00
N ALA A 69 -10.47 -9.28 16.78
CA ALA A 69 -10.14 -8.57 18.00
C ALA A 69 -9.78 -7.10 17.71
N LYS A 70 -8.96 -6.86 16.68
CA LYS A 70 -8.61 -5.51 16.22
C LYS A 70 -9.80 -4.73 15.72
N LEU A 71 -10.65 -5.33 14.88
CA LEU A 71 -11.87 -4.69 14.39
C LEU A 71 -12.79 -4.27 15.55
N ASN A 72 -13.00 -5.14 16.52
CA ASN A 72 -13.82 -4.83 17.69
C ASN A 72 -13.22 -3.70 18.54
N ALA A 73 -11.90 -3.69 18.69
CA ALA A 73 -11.19 -2.60 19.38
C ALA A 73 -11.38 -1.27 18.64
N LEU A 74 -11.16 -1.24 17.32
CA LEU A 74 -11.34 -0.06 16.48
C LEU A 74 -12.78 0.47 16.52
N LEU A 75 -13.77 -0.42 16.42
CA LEU A 75 -15.19 -0.06 16.53
C LEU A 75 -15.50 0.56 17.89
N THR A 76 -15.03 -0.05 18.97
CA THR A 76 -15.22 0.46 20.34
C THR A 76 -14.54 1.81 20.52
N GLU A 77 -13.29 1.93 20.06
CA GLU A 77 -12.47 3.14 20.11
C GLU A 77 -13.09 4.30 19.33
N ALA A 78 -13.75 4.00 18.21
CA ALA A 78 -14.46 4.98 17.40
C ALA A 78 -15.91 5.24 17.89
N GLY A 79 -16.38 4.51 18.91
CA GLY A 79 -17.78 4.58 19.36
C GLY A 79 -18.78 4.12 18.30
N ARG A 80 -18.37 3.23 17.40
CA ARG A 80 -19.14 2.74 16.26
C ARG A 80 -19.54 1.28 16.46
N THR A 81 -20.67 0.91 15.85
CA THR A 81 -21.11 -0.49 15.76
C THR A 81 -20.92 -1.07 14.36
N ASN A 82 -20.59 -0.23 13.38
CA ASN A 82 -20.42 -0.61 11.98
C ASN A 82 -19.23 0.15 11.37
N PRO A 83 -18.36 -0.53 10.59
CA PRO A 83 -17.23 0.11 9.94
C PRO A 83 -17.62 1.04 8.78
N LEU A 84 -18.85 0.91 8.26
CA LEU A 84 -19.40 1.74 7.19
C LEU A 84 -20.35 2.82 7.73
N GLU A 85 -20.51 3.88 6.94
CA GLU A 85 -21.57 4.87 7.07
C GLU A 85 -22.03 5.30 5.66
N LYS A 86 -23.32 5.11 5.34
CA LYS A 86 -23.86 5.43 4.01
C LYS A 86 -23.01 4.82 2.89
N ASP A 87 -22.67 3.54 3.04
CA ASP A 87 -21.84 2.74 2.12
C ASP A 87 -20.40 3.25 1.93
N LYS A 88 -19.91 4.11 2.84
CA LYS A 88 -18.54 4.61 2.83
C LYS A 88 -17.78 4.13 4.05
N LEU A 89 -16.49 3.86 3.87
CA LEU A 89 -15.60 3.48 4.96
C LEU A 89 -15.49 4.63 5.98
N ALA A 90 -16.04 4.39 7.18
CA ALA A 90 -16.10 5.37 8.26
C ALA A 90 -15.21 4.97 9.45
N LEU A 91 -14.76 3.71 9.53
CA LEU A 91 -13.82 3.20 10.54
C LEU A 91 -12.43 2.99 9.96
N ASP A 92 -11.38 3.45 10.65
CA ASP A 92 -10.01 3.41 10.16
C ASP A 92 -9.44 2.00 10.29
N LEU A 93 -9.27 1.35 9.14
CA LEU A 93 -8.75 0.00 9.03
C LEU A 93 -7.28 -0.02 8.61
N SER A 94 -6.62 1.14 8.47
CA SER A 94 -5.22 1.22 8.04
C SER A 94 -4.23 0.57 8.99
N SER A 95 -4.64 0.30 10.24
CA SER A 95 -3.87 -0.43 11.25
C SER A 95 -3.95 -1.96 11.11
N LEU A 96 -4.88 -2.48 10.30
CA LEU A 96 -4.92 -3.89 9.95
C LEU A 96 -3.89 -4.16 8.87
N ASP A 97 -3.15 -5.24 9.02
CA ASP A 97 -2.21 -5.67 7.99
C ASP A 97 -2.94 -6.29 6.79
N PRO A 98 -2.29 -6.42 5.61
CA PRO A 98 -2.94 -6.95 4.41
C PRO A 98 -3.55 -8.35 4.60
N ARG A 99 -2.95 -9.19 5.46
CA ARG A 99 -3.44 -10.56 5.71
C ARG A 99 -4.66 -10.55 6.63
N GLU A 100 -4.71 -9.64 7.60
CA GLU A 100 -5.88 -9.39 8.45
C GLU A 100 -7.05 -8.79 7.66
N LEU A 101 -6.77 -7.85 6.75
CA LEU A 101 -7.78 -7.30 5.84
C LEU A 101 -8.33 -8.39 4.92
N TYR A 102 -7.46 -9.23 4.34
CA TYR A 102 -7.91 -10.37 3.54
C TYR A 102 -8.76 -11.34 4.36
N ALA A 103 -8.36 -11.66 5.59
CA ALA A 103 -9.13 -12.50 6.49
C ALA A 103 -10.53 -11.93 6.78
N MET A 104 -10.61 -10.62 7.02
CA MET A 104 -11.87 -9.91 7.23
C MET A 104 -12.74 -9.86 5.96
N ALA A 105 -12.14 -9.72 4.78
CA ALA A 105 -12.85 -9.65 3.50
C ALA A 105 -13.36 -11.01 3.01
N SER A 106 -12.68 -12.11 3.37
CA SER A 106 -12.90 -13.43 2.77
C SER A 106 -13.68 -14.43 3.63
N ASP A 107 -13.81 -14.18 4.94
CA ASP A 107 -14.40 -15.16 5.85
C ASP A 107 -15.83 -14.80 6.29
N ASP A 108 -16.71 -15.81 6.28
CA ASP A 108 -18.15 -15.68 6.59
C ASP A 108 -18.43 -15.36 8.07
N SER A 109 -17.42 -15.43 8.95
CA SER A 109 -17.60 -14.95 10.33
C SER A 109 -17.81 -13.44 10.38
N PHE A 110 -17.33 -12.68 9.40
CA PHE A 110 -17.51 -11.23 9.29
C PHE A 110 -18.84 -10.88 8.62
N THR A 111 -19.44 -9.77 9.05
CA THR A 111 -20.67 -9.28 8.43
C THR A 111 -20.38 -8.73 7.04
N ALA A 112 -21.40 -8.64 6.18
CA ALA A 112 -21.24 -8.09 4.83
C ALA A 112 -20.65 -6.67 4.81
N ASP A 113 -21.02 -5.83 5.79
CA ASP A 113 -20.49 -4.47 5.92
C ASP A 113 -19.02 -4.48 6.35
N GLU A 114 -18.63 -5.42 7.20
CA GLU A 114 -17.22 -5.63 7.59
C GLU A 114 -16.39 -6.13 6.40
N GLN A 115 -16.88 -7.14 5.67
CA GLN A 115 -16.21 -7.64 4.46
C GLN A 115 -16.05 -6.52 3.41
N THR A 116 -17.11 -5.73 3.21
CA THR A 116 -17.09 -4.57 2.30
C THR A 116 -16.09 -3.51 2.75
N ALA A 117 -16.06 -3.20 4.05
CA ALA A 117 -15.11 -2.24 4.61
C ALA A 117 -13.64 -2.68 4.41
N ALA A 118 -13.35 -3.96 4.61
CA ALA A 118 -12.02 -4.51 4.35
C ALA A 118 -11.66 -4.42 2.87
N GLY A 119 -12.57 -4.82 1.97
CA GLY A 119 -12.35 -4.71 0.52
C GLY A 119 -12.07 -3.27 0.07
N LEU A 120 -12.79 -2.28 0.61
CA LEU A 120 -12.55 -0.85 0.35
C LEU A 120 -11.15 -0.41 0.82
N GLU A 121 -10.71 -0.86 2.00
CA GLU A 121 -9.37 -0.53 2.50
C GLU A 121 -8.27 -1.20 1.69
N MET A 122 -8.44 -2.47 1.30
CA MET A 122 -7.49 -3.16 0.42
C MET A 122 -7.36 -2.50 -0.94
N GLN A 123 -8.48 -2.04 -1.53
CA GLN A 123 -8.46 -1.23 -2.74
C GLN A 123 -7.69 0.09 -2.52
N ARG A 124 -7.95 0.78 -1.42
CA ARG A 124 -7.23 2.02 -1.07
C ARG A 124 -5.72 1.79 -0.95
N GLN A 125 -5.28 0.67 -0.38
CA GLN A 125 -3.86 0.32 -0.25
C GLN A 125 -3.20 0.08 -1.62
N LEU A 126 -3.89 -0.61 -2.53
CA LEU A 126 -3.45 -0.75 -3.92
C LEU A 126 -3.36 0.62 -4.62
N GLU A 127 -4.43 1.43 -4.57
CA GLU A 127 -4.47 2.75 -5.20
C GLU A 127 -3.33 3.64 -4.70
N ALA A 128 -3.04 3.60 -3.39
CA ALA A 128 -1.92 4.30 -2.79
C ALA A 128 -0.56 3.81 -3.32
N ALA A 129 -0.39 2.50 -3.51
CA ALA A 129 0.83 1.92 -4.08
C ALA A 129 1.03 2.33 -5.55
N LEU A 130 -0.05 2.51 -6.31
CA LEU A 130 -0.01 2.85 -7.73
C LEU A 130 0.03 4.36 -8.03
N ALA A 131 -0.44 5.21 -7.12
CA ALA A 131 -0.59 6.65 -7.36
C ALA A 131 0.71 7.37 -7.79
N GLY A 132 1.80 7.13 -7.06
CA GLY A 132 3.11 7.71 -7.38
C GLY A 132 3.63 7.27 -8.76
N PRO A 133 3.77 5.96 -8.99
CA PRO A 133 4.18 5.42 -10.29
C PRO A 133 3.26 5.83 -11.45
N ALA A 134 1.96 5.97 -11.22
CA ALA A 134 1.01 6.39 -12.26
C ALA A 134 1.17 7.87 -12.65
N ALA A 135 1.47 8.74 -11.69
CA ALA A 135 1.79 10.13 -12.01
C ALA A 135 3.11 10.24 -12.80
N VAL A 136 4.13 9.45 -12.44
CA VAL A 136 5.35 9.34 -13.24
C VAL A 136 5.03 8.84 -14.64
N ALA A 137 4.22 7.79 -14.79
CA ALA A 137 3.79 7.29 -16.09
C ALA A 137 3.04 8.34 -16.92
N LYS A 138 2.17 9.15 -16.28
CA LYS A 138 1.45 10.25 -16.94
C LYS A 138 2.37 11.33 -17.51
N VAL A 139 3.46 11.65 -16.81
CA VAL A 139 4.42 12.69 -17.23
C VAL A 139 5.44 12.16 -18.23
N THR A 140 5.95 10.94 -17.99
CA THR A 140 7.03 10.34 -18.77
C THR A 140 6.50 9.59 -20.01
N GLY A 141 5.23 9.21 -19.99
CA GLY A 141 4.62 8.23 -20.90
C GLY A 141 5.08 6.80 -20.65
N ASN A 142 5.94 6.52 -19.66
CA ASN A 142 6.52 5.20 -19.41
C ASN A 142 5.75 4.45 -18.32
N TYR A 143 5.12 3.33 -18.69
CA TYR A 143 4.29 2.53 -17.78
C TYR A 143 5.07 1.42 -17.06
N GLN A 144 6.34 1.19 -17.39
CA GLN A 144 7.12 0.10 -16.81
C GLN A 144 7.28 0.23 -15.29
N GLY A 145 7.47 1.45 -14.79
CA GLY A 145 7.54 1.71 -13.34
C GLY A 145 6.22 1.40 -12.63
N LEU A 146 5.10 1.70 -13.28
CA LEU A 146 3.76 1.44 -12.74
C LEU A 146 3.45 -0.05 -12.64
N TYR A 147 3.74 -0.83 -13.69
CA TYR A 147 3.54 -2.29 -13.66
C TYR A 147 4.51 -3.00 -12.69
N LYS A 148 5.73 -2.49 -12.51
CA LYS A 148 6.65 -3.01 -11.49
C LYS A 148 6.10 -2.79 -10.08
N ALA A 149 5.58 -1.60 -9.79
CA ALA A 149 4.97 -1.31 -8.50
C ALA A 149 3.73 -2.20 -8.25
N ALA A 150 2.90 -2.45 -9.27
CA ALA A 150 1.79 -3.39 -9.17
C ALA A 150 2.27 -4.83 -8.87
N ALA A 151 3.32 -5.29 -9.54
CA ALA A 151 3.91 -6.60 -9.27
C ALA A 151 4.45 -6.69 -7.84
N GLU A 152 5.20 -5.68 -7.39
CA GLU A 152 5.75 -5.60 -6.04
C GLU A 152 4.66 -5.59 -4.97
N TYR A 153 3.58 -4.84 -5.18
CA TYR A 153 2.41 -4.86 -4.30
C TYR A 153 1.81 -6.26 -4.22
N LEU A 154 1.47 -6.88 -5.36
CA LEU A 154 0.88 -8.23 -5.40
C LEU A 154 1.81 -9.29 -4.79
N ASP A 155 3.11 -9.18 -5.01
CA ASP A 155 4.13 -10.09 -4.46
C ASP A 155 4.36 -9.87 -2.95
N SER A 156 3.92 -8.74 -2.39
CA SER A 156 3.99 -8.49 -0.94
C SER A 156 2.86 -9.13 -0.14
N LEU A 157 1.79 -9.57 -0.82
CA LEU A 157 0.56 -10.09 -0.19
C LEU A 157 0.74 -11.46 0.47
N GLY A 158 -0.22 -11.81 1.34
CA GLY A 158 -0.22 -13.05 2.11
C GLY A 158 -0.36 -14.32 1.25
N ALA A 159 -0.01 -15.48 1.82
CA ALA A 159 -0.08 -16.75 1.11
C ALA A 159 -1.53 -17.14 0.76
N GLU A 160 -2.48 -16.80 1.63
CA GLU A 160 -3.91 -17.07 1.42
C GLU A 160 -4.47 -16.26 0.26
N GLU A 161 -4.14 -14.99 0.20
CA GLU A 161 -4.56 -14.09 -0.88
C GLU A 161 -3.92 -14.49 -2.22
N LYS A 162 -2.64 -14.90 -2.20
CA LYS A 162 -1.94 -15.43 -3.39
C LYS A 162 -2.52 -16.73 -3.93
N ALA A 163 -3.27 -17.47 -3.12
CA ALA A 163 -3.97 -18.67 -3.55
C ALA A 163 -5.33 -18.35 -4.20
N ALA A 164 -5.82 -17.10 -4.08
CA ALA A 164 -7.10 -16.70 -4.66
C ALA A 164 -7.02 -16.65 -6.20
N PRO A 165 -8.08 -17.10 -6.91
CA PRO A 165 -8.13 -17.05 -8.37
C PRO A 165 -7.91 -15.64 -8.94
N ASP A 166 -8.50 -14.62 -8.31
CA ASP A 166 -8.40 -13.22 -8.75
C ASP A 166 -6.96 -12.70 -8.67
N TRP A 167 -6.25 -13.04 -7.59
CA TRP A 167 -4.82 -12.70 -7.46
C TRP A 167 -3.99 -13.37 -8.56
N ILE A 168 -4.24 -14.65 -8.84
CA ILE A 168 -3.52 -15.41 -9.87
C ILE A 168 -3.73 -14.76 -11.25
N ALA A 169 -4.98 -14.40 -11.56
CA ALA A 169 -5.32 -13.71 -12.81
C ALA A 169 -4.65 -12.34 -12.90
N ALA A 170 -4.76 -11.51 -11.85
CA ALA A 170 -4.12 -10.20 -11.79
C ALA A 170 -2.60 -10.27 -11.91
N ARG A 171 -1.94 -11.23 -11.24
CA ARG A 171 -0.49 -11.42 -11.32
C ARG A 171 -0.05 -11.88 -12.70
N ALA A 172 -0.84 -12.72 -13.37
CA ALA A 172 -0.60 -13.14 -14.75
C ALA A 172 -0.73 -11.95 -15.71
N ALA A 173 -1.77 -11.14 -15.58
CA ALA A 173 -1.97 -9.92 -16.36
C ALA A 173 -0.80 -8.93 -16.18
N VAL A 174 -0.39 -8.64 -14.94
CA VAL A 174 0.78 -7.79 -14.67
C VAL A 174 2.06 -8.35 -15.30
N THR A 175 2.24 -9.67 -15.30
CA THR A 175 3.40 -10.32 -15.92
C THR A 175 3.39 -10.15 -17.44
N GLU A 176 2.24 -10.33 -18.08
CA GLU A 176 2.11 -10.10 -19.53
C GLU A 176 2.27 -8.62 -19.88
N GLY A 177 1.72 -7.71 -19.07
CA GLY A 177 1.92 -6.27 -19.22
C GLY A 177 3.39 -5.87 -19.15
N LEU A 178 4.13 -6.40 -18.17
CA LEU A 178 5.58 -6.19 -18.06
C LEU A 178 6.35 -6.70 -19.29
N LYS A 179 5.94 -7.83 -19.88
CA LYS A 179 6.53 -8.36 -21.11
C LYS A 179 6.24 -7.47 -22.31
N GLN A 180 5.02 -6.95 -22.46
CA GLN A 180 4.70 -5.98 -23.52
C GLN A 180 5.54 -4.70 -23.38
N LEU A 181 5.74 -4.22 -22.15
CA LEU A 181 6.54 -3.02 -21.86
C LEU A 181 8.05 -3.20 -22.08
N GLN A 182 8.55 -4.45 -22.18
CA GLN A 182 9.92 -4.68 -22.63
C GLN A 182 10.09 -4.32 -24.12
N ALA A 183 9.03 -4.50 -24.93
CA ALA A 183 9.05 -4.17 -26.35
C ALA A 183 8.75 -2.68 -26.59
N ASP A 184 7.77 -2.13 -25.87
CA ASP A 184 7.41 -0.72 -25.96
C ASP A 184 7.01 -0.17 -24.58
N PRO A 185 7.93 0.44 -23.82
CA PRO A 185 7.65 0.94 -22.48
C PRO A 185 6.68 2.12 -22.46
N LYS A 186 6.39 2.73 -23.63
CA LYS A 186 5.52 3.91 -23.74
C LYS A 186 4.10 3.59 -24.18
N LYS A 187 3.83 2.33 -24.56
CA LYS A 187 2.51 1.87 -24.93
C LYS A 187 1.86 1.22 -23.72
N LEU A 188 0.66 1.68 -23.36
CA LEU A 188 -0.14 1.03 -22.33
C LEU A 188 -0.40 -0.43 -22.76
N PRO A 189 -0.10 -1.42 -21.92
CA PRO A 189 -0.34 -2.82 -22.26
C PRO A 189 -1.82 -3.15 -22.42
N ASP A 190 -2.08 -4.16 -23.22
CA ASP A 190 -3.36 -4.85 -23.30
C ASP A 190 -3.18 -6.23 -22.66
N ALA A 191 -3.26 -6.27 -21.32
CA ALA A 191 -2.93 -7.46 -20.53
C ALA A 191 -4.17 -8.23 -20.03
N GLY A 192 -5.35 -7.92 -20.57
CA GLY A 192 -6.62 -8.57 -20.23
C GLY A 192 -7.47 -7.77 -19.23
N GLU A 193 -8.66 -8.29 -18.96
CA GLU A 193 -9.67 -7.63 -18.11
C GLU A 193 -9.28 -7.63 -16.62
N ASP A 194 -8.47 -8.60 -16.19
CA ASP A 194 -7.97 -8.73 -14.82
C ASP A 194 -6.72 -7.87 -14.56
N ASP A 195 -6.34 -6.98 -15.49
CA ASP A 195 -5.18 -6.11 -15.33
C ASP A 195 -5.46 -5.00 -14.30
N PRO A 196 -4.83 -5.07 -13.11
CA PRO A 196 -5.11 -4.11 -12.05
C PRO A 196 -4.63 -2.70 -12.35
N VAL A 197 -3.59 -2.55 -13.19
CA VAL A 197 -3.08 -1.25 -13.61
C VAL A 197 -4.05 -0.61 -14.61
N ALA A 198 -4.54 -1.39 -15.58
CA ALA A 198 -5.50 -0.90 -16.55
C ALA A 198 -6.82 -0.48 -15.87
N ILE A 199 -7.31 -1.29 -14.94
CA ILE A 199 -8.48 -0.96 -14.10
C ILE A 199 -8.22 0.35 -13.37
N TYR A 200 -7.12 0.46 -12.61
CA TYR A 200 -6.78 1.68 -11.88
C TYR A 200 -6.73 2.94 -12.75
N LEU A 201 -6.12 2.86 -13.93
CA LEU A 201 -6.05 4.00 -14.86
C LEU A 201 -7.42 4.36 -15.44
N ALA A 202 -8.30 3.37 -15.65
CA ALA A 202 -9.68 3.61 -16.07
C ALA A 202 -10.47 4.33 -14.96
N LEU A 203 -10.30 3.92 -13.70
CA LEU A 203 -10.89 4.57 -12.51
C LEU A 203 -10.48 6.03 -12.41
N LEU A 204 -9.18 6.31 -12.52
CA LEU A 204 -8.65 7.68 -12.52
C LEU A 204 -9.28 8.54 -13.61
N LYS A 205 -9.52 7.97 -14.79
CA LYS A 205 -10.13 8.68 -15.92
C LYS A 205 -11.62 8.93 -15.71
N ALA A 206 -12.32 7.99 -15.08
CA ALA A 206 -13.73 8.11 -14.73
C ALA A 206 -13.95 9.02 -13.49
N GLY A 207 -12.89 9.30 -12.73
CA GLY A 207 -12.99 10.03 -11.46
C GLY A 207 -13.55 9.17 -10.32
N GLU A 208 -13.50 7.85 -10.47
CA GLU A 208 -14.15 6.85 -9.60
C GLU A 208 -13.19 6.24 -8.55
N THR A 209 -12.02 6.84 -8.35
CA THR A 209 -11.10 6.40 -7.28
C THR A 209 -11.74 6.55 -5.92
N THR A 210 -11.41 5.66 -4.98
CA THR A 210 -11.91 5.78 -3.61
C THR A 210 -11.53 7.15 -3.05
N THR A 211 -12.54 7.98 -2.72
CA THR A 211 -12.26 9.25 -2.07
C THR A 211 -11.62 8.95 -0.72
N PRO A 212 -10.42 9.47 -0.45
CA PRO A 212 -9.78 9.27 0.84
C PRO A 212 -10.74 9.69 1.95
N ARG A 213 -10.86 8.87 3.00
CA ARG A 213 -11.71 9.16 4.18
C ARG A 213 -11.52 10.62 4.62
N PRO A 214 -12.56 11.37 5.00
CA PRO A 214 -12.40 12.73 5.51
C PRO A 214 -11.27 12.87 6.54
N ILE A 215 -10.42 13.89 6.39
CA ILE A 215 -9.28 14.09 7.31
C ILE A 215 -9.72 14.32 8.76
N THR A 216 -10.96 14.79 8.96
CA THR A 216 -11.60 14.93 10.28
C THR A 216 -11.86 13.60 10.96
N ASP A 217 -12.20 12.57 10.19
CA ASP A 217 -12.42 11.22 10.71
C ASP A 217 -11.06 10.58 11.05
N VAL A 218 -10.05 10.81 10.20
CA VAL A 218 -8.65 10.43 10.49
C VAL A 218 -8.15 11.12 11.77
N ALA A 219 -8.46 12.40 11.97
CA ALA A 219 -8.12 13.13 13.20
C ALA A 219 -8.78 12.50 14.43
N THR A 220 -10.04 12.10 14.32
CA THR A 220 -10.77 11.45 15.41
C THR A 220 -10.15 10.09 15.77
N SER A 221 -9.80 9.27 14.78
CA SER A 221 -9.07 8.02 15.00
C SER A 221 -7.69 8.27 15.62
N ALA A 222 -6.92 9.22 15.09
CA ALA A 222 -5.60 9.57 15.61
C ALA A 222 -5.65 10.05 17.08
N ARG A 223 -6.67 10.83 17.46
CA ARG A 223 -6.91 11.26 18.84
C ARG A 223 -7.17 10.07 19.75
N SER A 224 -8.06 9.18 19.34
CA SER A 224 -8.42 8.00 20.14
C SER A 224 -7.23 7.06 20.35
N THR A 225 -6.42 6.87 19.31
CA THR A 225 -5.20 6.04 19.40
C THR A 225 -4.17 6.69 20.33
N LEU A 226 -4.02 8.01 20.25
CA LEU A 226 -3.12 8.75 21.14
C LEU A 226 -3.58 8.71 22.60
N ASP A 227 -4.89 8.79 22.84
CA ASP A 227 -5.49 8.66 24.17
C ASP A 227 -5.30 7.26 24.76
N ALA A 228 -5.40 6.21 23.94
CA ALA A 228 -5.07 4.84 24.34
C ALA A 228 -3.60 4.71 24.76
N LEU A 229 -2.67 5.29 23.99
CA LEU A 229 -1.24 5.30 24.34
C LEU A 229 -0.98 6.06 25.66
N TYR A 230 -1.72 7.14 25.93
CA TYR A 230 -1.63 7.86 27.19
C TYR A 230 -2.22 7.07 28.36
N ALA A 231 -3.34 6.39 28.14
CA ALA A 231 -3.95 5.52 29.13
C ALA A 231 -3.00 4.38 29.52
N ASP A 232 -2.36 3.74 28.54
CA ASP A 232 -1.37 2.66 28.76
C ASP A 232 -0.15 3.14 29.53
N ALA A 233 0.37 4.33 29.19
CA ALA A 233 1.46 4.96 29.92
C ALA A 233 1.08 5.20 31.40
N THR A 234 -0.11 5.75 31.61
CA THR A 234 -0.65 6.08 32.94
C THR A 234 -0.93 4.83 33.76
N ALA A 235 -1.50 3.79 33.16
CA ALA A 235 -1.71 2.49 33.78
C ALA A 235 -0.39 1.81 34.19
N SER A 236 0.67 2.07 33.44
CA SER A 236 2.04 1.65 33.77
C SER A 236 2.72 2.54 34.83
N GLY A 237 2.01 3.51 35.41
CA GLY A 237 2.50 4.42 36.45
C GLY A 237 3.48 5.48 35.95
N LYS A 238 3.53 5.72 34.63
CA LYS A 238 4.46 6.66 33.99
C LYS A 238 3.71 7.77 33.27
N ALA A 239 4.25 8.98 33.28
CA ALA A 239 3.70 10.07 32.49
C ALA A 239 4.03 9.87 30.99
N PRO A 240 3.08 10.07 30.07
CA PRO A 240 3.36 10.09 28.64
C PRO A 240 4.28 11.26 28.28
N THR A 241 5.20 11.05 27.34
CA THR A 241 6.10 12.12 26.88
C THR A 241 6.56 11.87 25.44
N PHE A 242 6.76 12.95 24.68
CA PHE A 242 7.40 12.90 23.36
C PHE A 242 8.92 13.01 23.41
N ASN A 243 9.52 13.05 24.61
CA ASN A 243 10.96 13.03 24.76
C ASN A 243 11.48 11.58 24.69
N LYS A 244 12.09 11.21 23.56
CA LYS A 244 12.71 9.89 23.36
C LYS A 244 13.81 9.53 24.36
N ASN A 245 14.43 10.54 25.00
CA ASN A 245 15.51 10.36 25.98
C ASN A 245 14.99 10.30 27.43
N THR A 246 13.68 10.11 27.63
CA THR A 246 13.08 10.04 28.96
C THR A 246 13.55 8.80 29.73
N SER A 247 13.81 8.97 31.03
CA SER A 247 14.03 7.87 31.98
C SER A 247 12.90 7.73 32.99
N VAL A 248 11.99 8.70 33.05
CA VAL A 248 10.92 8.83 34.06
C VAL A 248 9.51 8.71 33.47
N GLY A 249 9.38 8.77 32.15
CA GLY A 249 8.10 8.67 31.44
C GLY A 249 8.05 7.53 30.43
N THR A 250 6.91 7.38 29.78
CA THR A 250 6.74 6.49 28.62
C THR A 250 6.84 7.32 27.35
N TYR A 251 7.80 6.99 26.48
CA TYR A 251 7.94 7.65 25.19
C TYR A 251 6.78 7.27 24.27
N ILE A 252 6.07 8.27 23.77
CA ILE A 252 4.97 8.11 22.82
C ILE A 252 5.54 8.29 21.41
N ASP A 253 5.67 7.16 20.71
CA ASP A 253 6.36 7.11 19.42
C ASP A 253 5.39 7.33 18.25
N LEU A 254 5.26 8.59 17.84
CA LEU A 254 4.42 8.95 16.68
C LEU A 254 5.03 8.51 15.34
N SER A 255 6.29 8.05 15.29
CA SER A 255 6.87 7.58 14.02
C SER A 255 6.19 6.33 13.45
N LYS A 256 5.39 5.65 14.28
CA LYS A 256 4.58 4.48 13.90
C LYS A 256 3.23 4.85 13.29
N PHE A 257 2.81 6.11 13.41
CA PHE A 257 1.58 6.59 12.81
C PHE A 257 1.83 6.71 11.30
N ASP A 258 0.82 6.38 10.50
CA ASP A 258 0.92 6.59 9.07
C ASP A 258 0.99 8.09 8.75
N SER A 259 1.44 8.40 7.53
CA SER A 259 1.64 9.78 7.08
C SER A 259 0.35 10.62 7.15
N ARG A 260 -0.83 9.99 7.00
CA ARG A 260 -2.11 10.68 6.97
C ARG A 260 -2.65 10.97 8.36
N MET A 261 -2.48 10.03 9.31
CA MET A 261 -2.69 10.31 10.73
C MET A 261 -1.76 11.42 11.25
N LEU A 262 -0.48 11.37 10.89
CA LEU A 262 0.45 12.45 11.25
C LEU A 262 -0.02 13.80 10.68
N SER A 263 -0.48 13.80 9.44
CA SER A 263 -0.98 15.02 8.78
C SER A 263 -2.27 15.54 9.41
N SER A 264 -3.17 14.67 9.86
CA SER A 264 -4.38 15.09 10.57
C SER A 264 -4.06 15.75 11.92
N ILE A 265 -3.04 15.26 12.63
CA ILE A 265 -2.53 15.86 13.87
C ILE A 265 -1.81 17.19 13.61
N VAL A 266 -1.02 17.28 12.53
CA VAL A 266 -0.27 18.49 12.17
C VAL A 266 -1.19 19.63 11.74
N LEU A 267 -2.19 19.33 10.91
CA LEU A 267 -3.14 20.34 10.43
C LEU A 267 -4.15 20.74 11.50
N ASP A 268 -4.49 19.82 12.41
CA ASP A 268 -5.41 19.99 13.53
C ASP A 268 -6.65 20.83 13.18
N THR A 269 -7.28 20.52 12.03
CA THR A 269 -8.44 21.28 11.54
C THR A 269 -9.64 21.21 12.49
N SER A 270 -9.64 20.23 13.41
CA SER A 270 -10.68 19.98 14.40
C SER A 270 -10.35 20.50 15.80
N GLY A 271 -9.14 21.00 16.07
CA GLY A 271 -8.73 21.49 17.39
C GLY A 271 -8.67 20.40 18.47
N GLN A 272 -8.38 19.16 18.08
CA GLN A 272 -8.37 17.99 18.97
C GLN A 272 -6.97 17.70 19.56
N PHE A 273 -5.94 18.41 19.10
CA PHE A 273 -4.56 18.16 19.48
C PHE A 273 -3.93 19.35 20.21
N THR A 274 -3.05 19.02 21.15
CA THR A 274 -2.25 20.01 21.87
C THR A 274 -1.06 20.47 21.02
N PRO A 275 -0.50 21.66 21.29
CA PRO A 275 0.68 22.14 20.58
C PRO A 275 1.89 21.18 20.65
N GLU A 276 2.03 20.44 21.75
CA GLU A 276 3.06 19.43 21.94
C GLU A 276 2.88 18.24 21.00
N GLU A 277 1.63 17.77 20.84
CA GLU A 277 1.27 16.66 19.95
C GLU A 277 1.47 17.04 18.48
N THR A 278 0.97 18.22 18.08
CA THR A 278 1.17 18.77 16.73
C THR A 278 2.65 18.90 16.39
N ARG A 279 3.47 19.39 17.33
CA ARG A 279 4.92 19.53 17.14
C ARG A 279 5.63 18.18 17.01
N ALA A 280 5.24 17.19 17.82
CA ALA A 280 5.80 15.85 17.73
C ALA A 280 5.40 15.15 16.42
N ALA A 281 4.15 15.32 15.98
CA ALA A 281 3.66 14.79 14.72
C ALA A 281 4.37 15.44 13.51
N ASP A 282 4.58 16.76 13.52
CA ASP A 282 5.33 17.48 12.48
C ASP A 282 6.76 16.94 12.37
N GLN A 283 7.43 16.70 13.50
CA GLN A 283 8.78 16.11 13.51
C GLN A 283 8.79 14.70 12.91
N ALA A 284 7.83 13.85 13.27
CA ALA A 284 7.70 12.50 12.72
C ALA A 284 7.42 12.52 11.20
N LEU A 285 6.50 13.40 10.77
CA LEU A 285 6.14 13.54 9.36
C LEU A 285 7.31 14.05 8.51
N ARG A 286 8.05 15.05 9.01
CA ARG A 286 9.27 15.56 8.36
C ARG A 286 10.36 14.51 8.28
N ALA A 287 10.56 13.71 9.34
CA ALA A 287 11.51 12.62 9.32
C ALA A 287 11.14 11.58 8.26
N LYS A 288 9.86 11.22 8.14
CA LYS A 288 9.36 10.26 7.14
C LYS A 288 9.51 10.80 5.71
N SER A 289 9.12 12.06 5.49
CA SER A 289 9.30 12.75 4.20
C SER A 289 10.78 12.87 3.81
N GLY A 290 11.65 13.24 4.76
CA GLY A 290 13.10 13.31 4.55
C GLY A 290 13.71 11.96 4.21
N ALA A 291 13.32 10.89 4.91
CA ALA A 291 13.76 9.54 4.61
C ALA A 291 13.34 9.09 3.19
N ALA A 292 12.10 9.39 2.78
CA ALA A 292 11.61 9.11 1.42
C ALA A 292 12.43 9.87 0.35
N LEU A 293 12.73 11.15 0.58
CA LEU A 293 13.56 11.96 -0.30
C LEU A 293 14.99 11.43 -0.40
N VAL A 294 15.60 11.06 0.72
CA VAL A 294 16.96 10.49 0.75
C VAL A 294 17.00 9.15 0.03
N ALA A 295 16.00 8.28 0.24
CA ALA A 295 15.88 7.02 -0.50
C ALA A 295 15.72 7.28 -2.01
N GLY A 296 14.87 8.24 -2.40
CA GLY A 296 14.70 8.67 -3.79
C GLY A 296 16.00 9.20 -4.40
N PHE A 297 16.77 10.00 -3.65
CA PHE A 297 18.06 10.50 -4.10
C PHE A 297 19.09 9.38 -4.25
N GLN A 298 19.20 8.46 -3.29
CA GLN A 298 20.10 7.32 -3.38
C GLN A 298 19.76 6.38 -4.54
N ASN A 299 18.46 6.17 -4.80
CA ASN A 299 17.99 5.38 -5.93
C ASN A 299 18.31 6.07 -7.26
N ALA A 300 18.13 7.40 -7.34
CA ALA A 300 18.51 8.17 -8.52
C ALA A 300 20.03 8.18 -8.75
N ALA A 301 20.85 8.29 -7.70
CA ALA A 301 22.30 8.27 -7.82
C ALA A 301 22.87 6.92 -8.31
N LYS A 302 22.15 5.82 -8.04
CA LYS A 302 22.48 4.49 -8.59
C LYS A 302 21.97 4.30 -10.02
N SER A 303 21.08 5.17 -10.48
CA SER A 303 20.51 5.12 -11.82
C SER A 303 21.44 5.82 -12.82
N SER A 304 21.56 5.25 -14.00
CA SER A 304 22.17 5.93 -15.15
C SER A 304 21.19 6.89 -15.85
N ASP A 305 19.95 7.01 -15.34
CA ASP A 305 18.94 7.93 -15.86
C ASP A 305 19.05 9.32 -15.19
N PRO A 306 19.45 10.38 -15.92
CA PRO A 306 19.58 11.73 -15.37
C PRO A 306 18.24 12.33 -14.94
N THR A 307 17.11 11.74 -15.33
CA THR A 307 15.76 12.16 -14.94
C THR A 307 15.23 11.46 -13.69
N ALA A 308 15.95 10.45 -13.16
CA ALA A 308 15.48 9.60 -12.06
C ALA A 308 15.16 10.39 -10.78
N PHE A 309 15.94 11.44 -10.48
CA PHE A 309 15.68 12.28 -9.31
C PHE A 309 14.34 13.01 -9.45
N SER A 310 14.09 13.68 -10.58
CA SER A 310 12.83 14.38 -10.84
C SER A 310 11.64 13.43 -10.87
N GLN A 311 11.79 12.23 -11.45
CA GLN A 311 10.76 11.18 -11.42
C GLN A 311 10.43 10.75 -9.98
N ASN A 312 11.44 10.60 -9.11
CA ASN A 312 11.22 10.25 -7.70
C ASN A 312 10.44 11.35 -6.95
N ILE A 313 10.74 12.63 -7.19
CA ILE A 313 9.99 13.74 -6.60
C ILE A 313 8.52 13.74 -7.06
N ILE A 314 8.28 13.55 -8.37
CA ILE A 314 6.93 13.44 -8.94
C ILE A 314 6.16 12.27 -8.30
N SER A 315 6.82 11.12 -8.15
CA SER A 315 6.23 9.92 -7.55
C SER A 315 5.82 10.16 -6.08
N ILE A 316 6.75 10.70 -5.27
CA ILE A 316 6.48 10.97 -3.85
C ILE A 316 5.33 11.96 -3.70
N TYR A 317 5.35 13.07 -4.44
CA TYR A 317 4.29 14.08 -4.39
C TYR A 317 2.92 13.51 -4.77
N ALA A 318 2.85 12.71 -5.84
CA ALA A 318 1.60 12.13 -6.29
C ALA A 318 1.04 11.05 -5.37
N SER A 319 1.90 10.33 -4.65
CA SER A 319 1.48 9.33 -3.66
C SER A 319 0.90 9.92 -2.38
N MET A 320 1.14 11.22 -2.13
CA MET A 320 0.61 11.93 -0.97
C MET A 320 -0.80 12.48 -1.22
N SER A 321 -1.64 12.49 -0.20
CA SER A 321 -2.89 13.24 -0.20
C SER A 321 -2.64 14.76 -0.16
N PRO A 322 -3.64 15.60 -0.52
CA PRO A 322 -3.52 17.05 -0.38
C PRO A 322 -3.14 17.50 1.04
N GLU A 323 -3.71 16.85 2.05
CA GLU A 323 -3.44 17.12 3.45
C GLU A 323 -2.01 16.74 3.84
N GLU A 324 -1.52 15.60 3.33
CA GLU A 324 -0.14 15.17 3.56
C GLU A 324 0.87 16.12 2.93
N ARG A 325 0.60 16.62 1.71
CA ARG A 325 1.44 17.63 1.08
C ARG A 325 1.48 18.93 1.88
N GLN A 326 0.31 19.40 2.30
CA GLN A 326 0.18 20.61 3.11
C GLN A 326 0.94 20.47 4.43
N ALA A 327 0.73 19.37 5.16
CA ALA A 327 1.35 19.11 6.45
C ALA A 327 2.88 18.92 6.33
N ALA A 328 3.34 18.22 5.30
CA ALA A 328 4.77 17.99 5.05
C ALA A 328 5.48 19.21 4.41
N GLY A 329 4.75 20.27 4.06
CA GLY A 329 5.30 21.47 3.41
C GLY A 329 5.72 21.25 1.95
N TRP A 330 5.15 20.26 1.26
CA TRP A 330 5.37 20.06 -0.17
C TRP A 330 4.50 21.03 -0.95
N SER A 331 5.11 22.09 -1.49
CA SER A 331 4.40 23.07 -2.30
C SER A 331 4.17 22.58 -3.74
N GLU A 332 3.14 23.11 -4.37
CA GLU A 332 2.89 22.91 -5.80
C GLU A 332 4.05 23.46 -6.65
N ASP A 333 4.64 24.59 -6.25
CA ASP A 333 5.86 25.14 -6.87
C ASP A 333 7.04 24.14 -6.87
N PHE A 334 7.20 23.36 -5.80
CA PHE A 334 8.25 22.35 -5.72
C PHE A 334 7.99 21.20 -6.70
N TYR A 335 6.73 20.80 -6.84
CA TYR A 335 6.31 19.82 -7.84
C TYR A 335 6.48 20.34 -9.27
N GLU A 336 6.08 21.58 -9.55
CA GLU A 336 6.28 22.22 -10.85
C GLU A 336 7.76 22.35 -11.22
N ALA A 337 8.62 22.71 -10.26
CA ALA A 337 10.06 22.75 -10.46
C ALA A 337 10.63 21.36 -10.82
N ALA A 338 10.13 20.30 -10.17
CA ALA A 338 10.52 18.93 -10.50
C ALA A 338 10.05 18.52 -11.91
N LEU A 339 8.84 18.90 -12.32
CA LEU A 339 8.34 18.70 -13.68
C LEU A 339 9.19 19.45 -14.72
N GLY A 340 9.51 20.72 -14.47
CA GLY A 340 10.34 21.54 -15.36
C GLY A 340 11.75 20.96 -15.51
N SER A 341 12.35 20.50 -14.41
CA SER A 341 13.64 19.80 -14.40
C SER A 341 13.59 18.50 -15.21
N TYR A 342 12.51 17.71 -15.05
CA TYR A 342 12.31 16.48 -15.82
C TYR A 342 12.23 16.77 -17.33
N GLN A 343 11.39 17.73 -17.72
CA GLN A 343 11.18 18.09 -19.12
C GLN A 343 12.46 18.60 -19.77
N SER A 344 13.17 19.51 -19.10
CA SER A 344 14.43 20.08 -19.59
C SER A 344 15.50 19.00 -19.77
N THR A 345 15.67 18.13 -18.77
CA THR A 345 16.63 17.03 -18.84
C THR A 345 16.27 16.03 -19.95
N SER A 346 14.99 15.69 -20.10
CA SER A 346 14.51 14.84 -21.20
C SER A 346 14.78 15.46 -22.58
N GLN A 347 14.58 16.77 -22.72
CA GLN A 347 14.86 17.50 -23.97
C GLN A 347 16.36 17.49 -24.30
N LEU A 348 17.22 17.75 -23.31
CA LEU A 348 18.67 17.70 -23.51
C LEU A 348 19.13 16.31 -23.97
N VAL A 349 18.65 15.24 -23.32
CA VAL A 349 18.97 13.86 -23.73
C VAL A 349 18.50 13.59 -25.17
N LYS A 350 17.30 14.05 -25.55
CA LYS A 350 16.81 13.94 -26.94
C LYS A 350 17.70 14.71 -27.91
N MET A 351 18.05 15.96 -27.60
CA MET A 351 18.95 16.77 -28.44
C MET A 351 20.33 16.13 -28.61
N PHE A 352 20.88 15.51 -27.56
CA PHE A 352 22.13 14.76 -27.65
C PHE A 352 21.99 13.48 -28.48
N ALA A 353 20.86 12.76 -28.37
CA ALA A 353 20.57 11.60 -29.19
C ALA A 353 20.40 11.97 -30.68
N ASP A 354 19.70 13.08 -30.96
CA ASP A 354 19.46 13.60 -32.31
C ASP A 354 20.74 14.19 -32.92
N ALA A 355 21.58 14.87 -32.12
CA ALA A 355 22.89 15.38 -32.55
C ALA A 355 23.95 14.26 -32.68
N GLY A 356 23.77 13.14 -31.99
CA GLY A 356 24.65 11.96 -32.02
C GLY A 356 24.42 11.02 -33.22
N GLY A 357 23.55 11.40 -34.16
CA GLY A 357 23.27 10.69 -35.41
C GLY A 357 24.40 10.75 -36.43
N SER A 358 25.62 10.35 -36.06
CA SER A 358 26.68 9.78 -36.91
C SER A 358 27.82 9.32 -36.01
N SER A 359 28.10 8.03 -36.08
CA SER A 359 29.05 7.29 -35.26
C SER A 359 30.48 7.87 -35.26
N THR A 360 31.21 7.55 -34.18
CA THR A 360 32.65 7.76 -33.93
C THR A 360 33.11 9.18 -33.58
N SER A 361 33.09 9.55 -32.28
CA SER A 361 34.19 10.28 -31.59
C SER A 361 33.80 10.85 -30.21
N PHE A 362 33.13 10.10 -29.33
CA PHE A 362 32.95 10.55 -27.93
C PHE A 362 33.81 9.80 -26.90
N LEU A 363 34.16 8.54 -27.15
CA LEU A 363 35.11 7.80 -26.30
C LEU A 363 36.55 8.37 -26.34
N GLY A 364 36.84 9.33 -27.23
CA GLY A 364 38.11 10.05 -27.27
C GLY A 364 38.15 11.35 -26.45
N LEU A 365 37.00 11.90 -26.01
CA LEU A 365 36.95 13.21 -25.34
C LEU A 365 36.90 13.12 -23.81
N LEU A 366 36.63 11.94 -23.24
CA LEU A 366 36.65 11.68 -21.80
C LEU A 366 37.91 10.90 -21.34
N GLY A 367 38.87 10.72 -22.24
CA GLY A 367 40.14 10.04 -21.99
C GLY A 367 41.33 10.92 -22.32
N GLN A 368 41.49 12.03 -21.60
CA GLN A 368 42.76 12.67 -21.22
C GLN A 368 42.52 13.49 -19.95
#